data_AF-A0A967EKA8-F1
#
_entry.id   AF-A0A967EKA8-F1
#
_cell.length_a   1.000
_cell.length_b   1.000
_cell.length_c   1.000
_cell.angle_alpha   90.00
_cell.angle_beta   90.00
_cell.angle_gamma   90.00
#
_symmetry.space_group_name_H-M   'P 1'
#
loop_
_entity.id
_entity.type
_entity.pdbx_description
1 polymer ?
#
loop_
_entity_poly.entity_id
_entity_poly.type
_entity_poly.pdbx_seq_one_letter_code
_entity_poly.pdbx_strand_id
1 'polypeptide(L)'
;MNEELQEKIDELEEKLDELNNSIQIIGVDMNTQKEELSNEVAEILDILSQHKHILIDNTKKLGILFPITEHLQGVTPATAANYGTIFINKSDKEYIVKEIQVVWGTASTSGTLQVERLQGTEVKDAGDDLLSATIDMSATANTVTKPVLTSTIANLKLAKNDRLGLVNGGTLTSQADLVITIYLQEL
;
A
#
# COMPACT_ATOMS: atom_id res chain seq x y z
N MET A 1 -1.14 -1.28 -90.83
CA MET A 1 -1.65 -1.00 -89.47
C MET A 1 -2.38 0.34 -89.56
N ASN A 2 -3.59 0.45 -89.03
CA ASN A 2 -4.43 1.65 -89.16
C ASN A 2 -3.82 2.79 -88.30
N GLU A 3 -3.54 3.97 -88.85
CA GLU A 3 -2.91 5.08 -88.11
C GLU A 3 -3.68 5.45 -86.84
N GLU A 4 -5.01 5.37 -86.88
CA GLU A 4 -5.90 5.60 -85.73
C GLU A 4 -5.64 4.62 -84.56
N LEU A 5 -5.15 3.40 -84.87
CA LEU A 5 -4.81 2.42 -83.84
C LEU A 5 -3.49 2.77 -83.15
N GLN A 6 -2.53 3.34 -83.89
CA GLN A 6 -1.25 3.75 -83.32
C GLN A 6 -1.43 4.95 -82.39
N GLU A 7 -2.21 5.96 -82.80
CA GLU A 7 -2.51 7.13 -81.97
C GLU A 7 -3.16 6.75 -80.63
N LYS A 8 -4.09 5.78 -80.64
CA LYS A 8 -4.71 5.26 -79.40
C LYS A 8 -3.73 4.48 -78.52
N ILE A 9 -2.73 3.81 -79.10
CA ILE A 9 -1.69 3.12 -78.32
C ILE A 9 -0.84 4.16 -77.62
N ASP A 10 -0.38 5.19 -78.33
CA ASP A 10 0.46 6.24 -77.78
C ASP A 10 -0.28 7.00 -76.65
N GLU A 11 -1.58 7.30 -76.82
CA GLU A 11 -2.41 7.92 -75.76
C GLU A 11 -2.54 7.03 -74.51
N LEU A 12 -2.65 5.70 -74.69
CA LEU A 12 -2.74 4.76 -73.58
C LEU A 12 -1.40 4.60 -72.85
N GLU A 13 -0.29 4.65 -73.57
CA GLU A 13 1.05 4.62 -72.99
C GLU A 13 1.31 5.87 -72.13
N GLU A 14 0.95 7.05 -72.61
CA GLU A 14 1.05 8.31 -71.83
C GLU A 14 0.22 8.25 -70.54
N LYS A 15 -1.05 7.81 -70.62
CA LYS A 15 -1.91 7.63 -69.44
C LYS A 15 -1.37 6.61 -68.45
N LEU A 16 -0.72 5.55 -68.94
CA LEU A 16 -0.10 4.55 -68.08
C LEU A 16 1.09 5.13 -67.31
N ASP A 17 1.91 5.96 -67.95
CA ASP A 17 3.03 6.65 -67.31
C ASP A 17 2.57 7.66 -66.26
N GLU A 18 1.53 8.46 -66.56
CA GLU A 18 0.91 9.37 -65.59
C GLU A 18 0.34 8.62 -64.37
N LEU A 19 -0.30 7.48 -64.61
CA LEU A 19 -0.85 6.62 -63.55
C LEU A 19 0.26 6.03 -62.68
N ASN A 20 1.34 5.53 -63.29
CA ASN A 20 2.48 4.97 -62.56
C ASN A 20 3.17 6.01 -61.68
N ASN A 21 3.36 7.24 -62.18
CA ASN A 21 3.93 8.33 -61.39
C ASN A 21 3.03 8.70 -60.20
N SER A 22 1.71 8.75 -60.42
CA SER A 22 0.73 9.03 -59.36
C SER A 22 0.76 7.97 -58.24
N ILE A 23 0.84 6.68 -58.61
CA ILE A 23 0.98 5.57 -57.66
C ILE A 23 2.27 5.69 -56.84
N GLN A 24 3.37 6.07 -57.48
CA GLN A 24 4.66 6.25 -56.79
C GLN A 24 4.58 7.39 -55.75
N ILE A 25 3.97 8.52 -56.10
CA ILE A 25 3.79 9.67 -55.19
C ILE A 25 2.94 9.27 -53.98
N ILE A 26 1.82 8.58 -54.18
CA ILE A 26 0.96 8.09 -53.10
C ILE A 26 1.72 7.12 -52.19
N GLY A 27 2.51 6.21 -52.77
CA GLY A 27 3.33 5.28 -52.01
C GLY A 27 4.40 5.97 -51.14
N VAL A 28 4.99 7.05 -51.63
CA VAL A 28 5.94 7.88 -50.86
C VAL A 28 5.23 8.61 -49.72
N ASP A 29 4.10 9.26 -49.98
CA ASP A 29 3.31 9.98 -48.97
C ASP A 29 2.86 9.06 -47.82
N MET A 30 2.36 7.87 -48.14
CA MET A 30 1.97 6.86 -47.14
C MET A 30 3.15 6.40 -46.26
N ASN A 31 4.35 6.26 -46.83
CA ASN A 31 5.53 5.87 -46.05
C ASN A 31 5.96 6.98 -45.09
N THR A 32 5.92 8.24 -45.52
CA THR A 32 6.22 9.41 -44.66
C THR A 32 5.23 9.48 -43.49
N GLN A 33 3.92 9.39 -43.76
CA GLN A 33 2.89 9.41 -42.70
C GLN A 33 3.06 8.26 -41.70
N LYS A 34 3.49 7.08 -42.17
CA LYS A 34 3.76 5.93 -41.30
C LYS A 34 4.94 6.20 -40.36
N GLU A 35 6.00 6.85 -40.85
CA GLU A 35 7.16 7.20 -40.04
C GLU A 35 6.81 8.25 -38.98
N GLU A 36 6.06 9.29 -39.35
CA GLU A 36 5.55 10.30 -38.42
C GLU A 36 4.70 9.68 -37.31
N LEU A 37 3.73 8.81 -37.67
CA LEU A 37 2.90 8.11 -36.69
C LEU A 37 3.72 7.19 -35.78
N SER A 38 4.74 6.51 -36.33
CA SER A 38 5.63 5.67 -35.53
C SER A 38 6.41 6.46 -34.49
N ASN A 39 6.83 7.68 -34.82
CA ASN A 39 7.53 8.58 -33.90
C ASN A 39 6.59 9.10 -32.80
N GLU A 40 5.36 9.52 -33.15
CA GLU A 40 4.35 9.94 -32.17
C GLU A 40 3.99 8.83 -31.19
N VAL A 41 3.83 7.59 -31.68
CA VAL A 41 3.57 6.43 -30.80
C VAL A 41 4.73 6.18 -29.84
N ALA A 42 5.97 6.32 -30.30
CA ALA A 42 7.15 6.15 -29.45
C ALA A 42 7.20 7.23 -28.34
N GLU A 43 6.89 8.48 -28.66
CA GLU A 43 6.81 9.58 -27.68
C GLU A 43 5.70 9.34 -26.65
N ILE A 44 4.52 8.93 -27.09
CA ILE A 44 3.40 8.59 -26.19
C ILE A 44 3.77 7.46 -25.24
N LEU A 45 4.46 6.42 -25.73
CA LEU A 45 4.89 5.30 -24.90
C LEU A 45 5.90 5.74 -23.82
N ASP A 46 6.84 6.63 -24.16
CA ASP A 46 7.78 7.18 -23.19
C ASP A 46 7.04 8.00 -22.10
N ILE A 47 6.13 8.88 -22.50
CA ILE A 47 5.29 9.67 -21.58
C ILE A 47 4.50 8.76 -20.64
N LEU A 48 3.88 7.70 -21.15
CA LEU A 48 3.12 6.74 -20.34
C LEU A 48 4.01 6.00 -19.33
N SER A 49 5.24 5.68 -19.73
CA SER A 49 6.24 5.06 -18.85
C SER A 49 6.60 5.99 -17.69
N GLN A 50 6.88 7.27 -17.97
CA GLN A 50 7.20 8.27 -16.96
C GLN A 50 6.05 8.49 -15.96
N HIS A 51 4.81 8.61 -16.45
CA HIS A 51 3.63 8.82 -15.59
C HIS A 51 3.34 7.62 -14.67
N LYS A 52 3.57 6.39 -15.16
CA LYS A 52 3.39 5.18 -14.35
C LYS A 52 4.32 5.16 -13.13
N HIS A 53 5.56 5.60 -13.29
CA HIS A 53 6.51 5.71 -12.17
C HIS A 53 6.04 6.73 -11.13
N ILE A 54 5.56 7.90 -11.56
CA ILE A 54 5.07 8.96 -10.67
C ILE A 54 3.88 8.48 -9.82
N LEU A 55 2.95 7.72 -10.40
CA LEU A 55 1.78 7.18 -9.66
C LEU A 55 2.17 6.12 -8.61
N ILE A 56 3.17 5.29 -8.92
CA ILE A 56 3.69 4.28 -7.98
C ILE A 56 4.43 4.93 -6.81
N ASP A 57 5.17 6.00 -7.05
CA ASP A 57 5.93 6.68 -5.99
C ASP A 57 5.02 7.50 -5.06
N ASN A 58 3.98 8.14 -5.60
CA ASN A 58 3.04 8.91 -4.79
C ASN A 58 2.15 8.04 -3.88
N THR A 59 1.78 6.84 -4.32
CA THR A 59 0.98 5.91 -3.51
C THR A 59 1.76 5.37 -2.31
N LYS A 60 3.08 5.15 -2.44
CA LYS A 60 3.97 4.84 -1.30
C LYS A 60 4.15 6.01 -0.34
N LYS A 61 4.12 7.25 -0.85
CA LYS A 61 4.37 8.45 -0.06
C LYS A 61 3.14 8.97 0.70
N LEU A 62 1.93 8.50 0.38
CA LEU A 62 0.67 8.97 0.99
C LEU A 62 0.47 8.52 2.45
N GLY A 63 1.36 7.73 3.04
CA GLY A 63 1.31 7.43 4.47
C GLY A 63 0.01 6.73 4.90
N ILE A 64 -0.51 5.87 4.04
CA ILE A 64 -1.75 5.12 4.30
C ILE A 64 -1.55 4.32 5.59
N LEU A 65 -2.40 4.58 6.58
CA LEU A 65 -2.41 3.87 7.84
C LEU A 65 -3.40 2.70 7.76
N PHE A 66 -2.93 1.51 8.10
CA PHE A 66 -3.72 0.29 8.23
C PHE A 66 -4.07 0.09 9.71
N PRO A 67 -5.34 0.27 10.12
CA PRO A 67 -5.74 0.03 11.50
C PRO A 67 -5.94 -1.46 11.75
N ILE A 68 -5.40 -1.95 12.85
CA ILE A 68 -5.70 -3.27 13.43
C ILE A 68 -6.40 -3.04 14.76
N THR A 69 -7.60 -3.59 14.95
CA THR A 69 -8.40 -3.38 16.17
C THR A 69 -8.74 -4.71 16.83
N GLU A 70 -8.49 -4.80 18.14
CA GLU A 70 -8.87 -5.93 18.99
C GLU A 70 -9.91 -5.48 20.03
N HIS A 71 -10.91 -6.34 20.28
CA HIS A 71 -12.00 -6.08 21.22
C HIS A 71 -12.08 -7.19 22.27
N LEU A 72 -11.80 -6.85 23.53
CA LEU A 72 -12.06 -7.73 24.67
C LEU A 72 -13.35 -7.27 25.38
N GLN A 73 -14.47 -7.89 25.01
CA GLN A 73 -15.82 -7.50 25.46
C GLN A 73 -16.14 -8.00 26.88
N GLY A 74 -17.05 -7.29 27.57
CA GLY A 74 -17.48 -7.62 28.92
C GLY A 74 -16.29 -7.63 29.88
N VAL A 75 -16.29 -8.54 30.86
CA VAL A 75 -15.19 -8.70 31.84
C VAL A 75 -14.02 -9.54 31.33
N THR A 76 -13.98 -9.86 30.03
CA THR A 76 -12.85 -10.56 29.39
C THR A 76 -11.50 -9.90 29.69
N PRO A 77 -11.35 -8.56 29.63
CA PRO A 77 -10.11 -7.90 29.98
C PRO A 77 -9.69 -8.10 31.45
N ALA A 78 -10.58 -8.51 32.35
CA ALA A 78 -10.23 -8.73 33.75
C ALA A 78 -9.37 -9.98 33.98
N THR A 79 -9.24 -10.85 32.97
CA THR A 79 -8.46 -12.09 33.06
C THR A 79 -7.16 -11.99 32.25
N ALA A 80 -6.02 -12.13 32.91
CA ALA A 80 -4.70 -12.01 32.27
C ALA A 80 -4.50 -12.96 31.07
N ALA A 81 -5.09 -14.15 31.11
CA ALA A 81 -4.98 -15.13 30.02
C ALA A 81 -5.66 -14.71 28.71
N ASN A 82 -6.49 -13.66 28.72
CA ASN A 82 -7.17 -13.15 27.53
C ASN A 82 -6.33 -12.13 26.74
N TYR A 83 -5.16 -11.76 27.25
CA TYR A 83 -4.18 -10.98 26.52
C TYR A 83 -3.25 -11.92 25.75
N GLY A 84 -2.95 -11.61 24.49
CA GLY A 84 -2.18 -12.48 23.63
C GLY A 84 -1.78 -11.81 22.31
N THR A 85 -1.44 -12.64 21.32
CA THR A 85 -1.13 -12.16 19.97
C THR A 85 -2.40 -11.69 19.26
N ILE A 86 -2.42 -10.42 18.84
CA ILE A 86 -3.55 -9.79 18.16
C ILE A 86 -3.31 -9.58 16.66
N PHE A 87 -2.07 -9.69 16.20
CA PHE A 87 -1.72 -9.52 14.80
C PHE A 87 -0.47 -10.31 14.45
N ILE A 88 -0.40 -10.78 13.19
CA ILE A 88 0.79 -11.37 12.60
C ILE A 88 1.01 -10.72 11.23
N ASN A 89 2.19 -10.14 11.00
CA ASN A 89 2.53 -9.64 9.67
C ASN A 89 2.80 -10.83 8.73
N LYS A 90 1.83 -11.19 7.89
CA LYS A 90 2.00 -12.24 6.87
C LYS A 90 2.47 -11.71 5.51
N SER A 91 2.57 -10.39 5.37
CA SER A 91 3.07 -9.76 4.16
C SER A 91 4.58 -9.94 4.02
N ASP A 92 5.07 -9.92 2.78
CA ASP A 92 6.50 -9.77 2.49
C ASP A 92 7.02 -8.33 2.74
N LYS A 93 6.10 -7.40 3.02
CA LYS A 93 6.40 -6.00 3.32
C LYS A 93 6.69 -5.79 4.80
N GLU A 94 7.55 -4.82 5.08
CA GLU A 94 7.77 -4.32 6.43
C GLU A 94 6.73 -3.24 6.76
N TYR A 95 6.29 -3.22 8.01
CA TYR A 95 5.43 -2.16 8.53
C TYR A 95 6.12 -1.45 9.69
N ILE A 96 5.70 -0.22 9.96
CA ILE A 96 6.06 0.51 11.17
C ILE A 96 4.79 0.90 11.93
N VAL A 97 4.81 0.70 13.25
CA VAL A 97 3.76 1.20 14.14
C VAL A 97 3.87 2.73 14.22
N LYS A 98 2.76 3.41 13.92
CA LYS A 98 2.68 4.88 13.91
C LYS A 98 1.90 5.46 15.08
N GLU A 99 0.86 4.77 15.51
CA GLU A 99 0.01 5.22 16.60
C GLU A 99 -0.68 4.02 17.25
N ILE A 100 -0.91 4.10 18.56
CA ILE A 100 -1.74 3.17 19.31
C ILE A 100 -2.80 4.00 20.03
N GLN A 101 -4.05 3.54 20.00
CA GLN A 101 -5.16 4.11 20.73
C GLN A 101 -5.84 3.02 21.53
N VAL A 102 -6.25 3.33 22.76
CA VAL A 102 -6.95 2.39 23.62
C VAL A 102 -8.09 3.08 24.37
N VAL A 103 -9.18 2.36 24.61
CA VAL A 103 -10.32 2.80 25.42
C VAL A 103 -10.92 1.60 26.14
N TRP A 104 -11.58 1.85 27.27
CA TRP A 104 -12.29 0.82 28.02
C TRP A 104 -13.60 1.33 28.60
N GLY A 105 -14.58 0.44 28.74
CA GLY A 105 -15.89 0.76 29.34
C GLY A 105 -15.86 0.86 30.86
N THR A 106 -15.07 0.00 31.52
CA THR A 106 -14.85 0.04 32.98
C THR A 106 -13.36 -0.02 33.29
N ALA A 107 -12.89 0.91 34.14
CA ALA A 107 -11.50 1.00 34.55
C ALA A 107 -11.15 -0.08 35.59
N SER A 108 -9.89 -0.50 35.57
CA SER A 108 -9.32 -1.45 36.52
C SER A 108 -8.93 -0.74 37.83
N THR A 109 -8.62 -1.51 38.87
CA THR A 109 -8.13 -0.94 40.13
C THR A 109 -6.67 -0.48 40.03
N SER A 110 -5.82 -1.23 39.32
CA SER A 110 -4.38 -0.92 39.16
C SER A 110 -3.77 -1.63 37.95
N GLY A 111 -4.59 -1.94 36.96
CA GLY A 111 -4.18 -2.65 35.76
C GLY A 111 -3.27 -1.79 34.90
N THR A 112 -2.33 -2.44 34.21
CA THR A 112 -1.51 -1.80 33.18
C THR A 112 -1.58 -2.58 31.88
N LEU A 113 -1.41 -1.88 30.76
CA LEU A 113 -1.33 -2.47 29.43
C LEU A 113 -0.05 -2.02 28.71
N GLN A 114 0.57 -2.97 28.04
CA GLN A 114 1.69 -2.77 27.13
C GLN A 114 1.39 -3.48 25.81
N VAL A 115 2.03 -3.02 24.75
CA VAL A 115 2.05 -3.69 23.45
C VAL A 115 3.49 -4.05 23.15
N GLU A 116 3.71 -5.31 22.79
CA GLU A 116 5.03 -5.83 22.44
C GLU A 116 5.06 -6.29 20.98
N ARG A 117 6.25 -6.22 20.37
CA ARG A 117 6.55 -6.97 19.15
C ARG A 117 7.22 -8.27 19.53
N LEU A 118 6.72 -9.37 18.99
CA LEU A 118 7.30 -10.71 19.15
C LEU A 118 7.92 -11.18 17.83
N GLN A 119 9.18 -11.59 17.88
CA GLN A 119 9.96 -12.05 16.75
C GLN A 119 10.21 -13.56 16.84
N GLY A 120 10.38 -14.22 15.69
CA GLY A 120 10.73 -15.64 15.63
C GLY A 120 9.84 -16.53 16.52
N THR A 121 10.47 -17.17 17.52
CA THR A 121 9.83 -18.08 18.48
C THR A 121 9.55 -17.45 19.85
N GLU A 122 9.66 -16.12 19.98
CA GLU A 122 9.41 -15.44 21.24
C GLU A 122 8.00 -15.72 21.75
N VAL A 123 7.91 -15.90 23.06
CA VAL A 123 6.64 -16.08 23.78
C VAL A 123 6.14 -14.73 24.25
N LYS A 124 4.84 -14.66 24.58
CA LYS A 124 4.25 -13.48 25.20
C LYS A 124 5.06 -13.06 26.43
N ASP A 125 5.21 -11.75 26.65
CA ASP A 125 5.97 -11.12 27.74
C ASP A 125 7.51 -11.21 27.60
N ALA A 126 8.02 -11.66 26.44
CA ALA A 126 9.45 -11.72 26.14
C ALA A 126 9.86 -10.83 24.96
N GLY A 127 8.91 -10.11 24.36
CA GLY A 127 9.15 -9.29 23.18
C GLY A 127 9.72 -7.91 23.47
N ASP A 128 9.76 -7.10 22.41
CA ASP A 128 10.16 -5.71 22.48
C ASP A 128 8.97 -4.80 22.78
N ASP A 129 9.06 -4.04 23.88
CA ASP A 129 8.06 -3.02 24.21
C ASP A 129 7.97 -1.94 23.13
N LEU A 130 6.73 -1.62 22.74
CA LEU A 130 6.41 -0.60 21.75
C LEU A 130 6.09 0.76 22.38
N LEU A 131 5.72 0.79 23.66
CA LEU A 131 5.43 2.03 24.39
C LEU A 131 6.60 2.40 25.29
N SER A 132 6.85 3.70 25.43
CA SER A 132 7.86 4.25 26.35
C SER A 132 7.50 4.06 27.83
N ALA A 133 6.21 3.89 28.14
CA ALA A 133 5.67 3.54 29.44
C ALA A 133 4.37 2.75 29.25
N THR A 134 4.06 1.84 30.18
CA THR A 134 2.80 1.10 30.17
C THR A 134 1.61 2.05 30.36
N ILE A 135 0.49 1.75 29.71
CA ILE A 135 -0.78 2.47 29.89
C ILE A 135 -1.34 2.14 31.28
N ASP A 136 -1.74 3.17 32.02
CA ASP A 136 -2.50 3.02 33.26
C ASP A 136 -3.98 2.78 32.94
N MET A 137 -4.46 1.55 33.20
CA MET A 137 -5.84 1.15 32.95
C MET A 137 -6.79 1.51 34.10
N SER A 138 -6.30 2.20 35.14
CA SER A 138 -7.14 2.78 36.20
C SER A 138 -7.63 4.20 35.87
N ALA A 139 -7.13 4.78 34.77
CA ALA A 139 -7.57 6.08 34.28
C ALA A 139 -9.05 6.08 33.85
N THR A 140 -9.59 7.28 33.61
CA THR A 140 -11.02 7.51 33.35
C THR A 140 -11.55 6.63 32.21
N ALA A 141 -12.55 5.80 32.53
CA ALA A 141 -13.24 4.98 31.54
C ALA A 141 -13.89 5.84 30.43
N ASN A 142 -14.11 5.23 29.27
CA ASN A 142 -14.67 5.85 28.06
C ASN A 142 -13.87 7.07 27.55
N THR A 143 -12.58 7.14 27.88
CA THR A 143 -11.64 8.14 27.36
C THR A 143 -10.59 7.45 26.49
N VAL A 144 -10.41 7.94 25.25
CA VAL A 144 -9.36 7.42 24.36
C VAL A 144 -8.00 7.86 24.90
N THR A 145 -7.16 6.88 25.24
CA THR A 145 -5.77 7.09 25.64
C THR A 145 -4.85 6.84 24.45
N LYS A 146 -3.91 7.76 24.23
CA LYS A 146 -2.87 7.69 23.20
C LYS A 146 -1.49 7.63 23.85
N PRO A 147 -0.97 6.43 24.17
CA PRO A 147 0.35 6.31 24.78
C PRO A 147 1.47 6.76 23.84
N VAL A 148 2.59 7.16 24.43
CA VAL A 148 3.79 7.56 23.68
C VAL A 148 4.58 6.31 23.29
N LEU A 149 4.77 6.11 21.98
CA LEU A 149 5.61 5.05 21.45
C LEU A 149 7.07 5.18 21.93
N THR A 150 7.77 4.06 22.02
CA THR A 150 9.21 4.05 22.27
C THR A 150 9.96 4.83 21.19
N SER A 151 11.06 5.48 21.55
CA SER A 151 11.95 6.14 20.59
C SER A 151 12.83 5.15 19.83
N THR A 152 12.88 3.88 20.27
CA THR A 152 13.62 2.81 19.60
C THR A 152 12.88 2.36 18.35
N ILE A 153 13.20 2.97 17.21
CA ILE A 153 12.57 2.68 15.90
C ILE A 153 12.60 1.20 15.54
N ALA A 154 13.66 0.47 15.91
CA ALA A 154 13.78 -0.96 15.63
C ALA A 154 12.64 -1.78 16.23
N ASN A 155 12.16 -1.43 17.44
CA ASN A 155 11.07 -2.12 18.12
C ASN A 155 9.74 -1.89 17.39
N LEU A 156 9.54 -0.70 16.80
CA LEU A 156 8.31 -0.33 16.10
C LEU A 156 8.17 -0.96 14.71
N LYS A 157 9.23 -1.57 14.18
CA LYS A 157 9.21 -2.21 12.85
C LYS A 157 8.74 -3.66 12.95
N LEU A 158 7.83 -4.04 12.07
CA LEU A 158 7.33 -5.41 11.93
C LEU A 158 7.82 -6.00 10.61
N ALA A 159 8.79 -6.90 10.71
CA ALA A 159 9.22 -7.73 9.57
C ALA A 159 8.17 -8.81 9.27
N LYS A 160 8.36 -9.55 8.18
CA LYS A 160 7.53 -10.72 7.87
C LYS A 160 7.58 -11.72 9.02
N ASN A 161 6.40 -12.19 9.43
CA ASN A 161 6.12 -13.08 10.55
C ASN A 161 6.32 -12.51 11.95
N ASP A 162 6.71 -11.23 12.10
CA ASP A 162 6.63 -10.57 13.40
C ASP A 162 5.16 -10.47 13.82
N ARG A 163 4.94 -10.47 15.14
CA ARG A 163 3.61 -10.48 15.76
C ARG A 163 3.47 -9.29 16.70
N LEU A 164 2.24 -8.81 16.88
CA LEU A 164 1.91 -7.86 17.95
C LEU A 164 1.21 -8.61 19.08
N GLY A 165 1.73 -8.45 20.29
CA GLY A 165 1.18 -9.00 21.51
C GLY A 165 0.66 -7.91 22.44
N LEU A 166 -0.37 -8.25 23.22
CA LEU A 166 -0.79 -7.45 24.36
C LEU A 166 -0.23 -8.07 25.64
N VAL A 167 0.34 -7.22 26.48
CA VAL A 167 0.92 -7.58 27.78
C VAL A 167 0.20 -6.81 28.86
N ASN A 168 -0.36 -7.51 29.83
CA ASN A 168 -1.07 -6.89 30.95
C ASN A 168 -0.29 -7.06 32.25
N GLY A 169 -0.47 -6.12 33.17
CA GLY A 169 0.09 -6.17 34.52
C GLY A 169 -0.89 -5.69 35.58
N GLY A 170 -0.52 -5.86 36.86
CA GLY A 170 -1.31 -5.37 37.99
C GLY A 170 -2.63 -6.12 38.22
N THR A 171 -3.57 -5.46 38.90
CA THR A 171 -4.89 -6.03 39.24
C THR A 171 -5.97 -5.49 38.31
N LEU A 172 -6.47 -6.36 37.43
CA LEU A 172 -7.47 -6.04 36.39
C LEU A 172 -8.93 -6.21 36.84
N THR A 173 -9.17 -6.35 38.15
CA THR A 173 -10.52 -6.58 38.69
C THR A 173 -11.51 -5.56 38.15
N SER A 174 -12.63 -6.05 37.62
CA SER A 174 -13.72 -5.28 37.02
C SER A 174 -13.39 -4.53 35.73
N GLN A 175 -12.18 -4.66 35.17
CA GLN A 175 -11.87 -4.12 33.85
C GLN A 175 -12.84 -4.72 32.82
N ALA A 176 -13.48 -3.86 32.02
CA ALA A 176 -14.41 -4.31 31.01
C ALA A 176 -14.38 -3.49 29.72
N ASP A 177 -14.77 -4.15 28.63
CA ASP A 177 -14.96 -3.58 27.29
C ASP A 177 -13.73 -2.83 26.77
N LEU A 178 -12.56 -3.49 26.80
CA LEU A 178 -11.32 -2.93 26.28
C LEU A 178 -11.30 -3.00 24.75
N VAL A 179 -10.97 -1.88 24.11
CA VAL A 179 -10.73 -1.78 22.67
C VAL A 179 -9.37 -1.14 22.45
N ILE A 180 -8.54 -1.77 21.62
CA ILE A 180 -7.25 -1.22 21.20
C ILE A 180 -7.15 -1.20 19.69
N THR A 181 -6.69 -0.07 19.14
CA THR A 181 -6.42 0.10 17.71
C THR A 181 -4.96 0.49 17.51
N ILE A 182 -4.28 -0.23 16.62
CA ILE A 182 -2.88 -0.01 16.25
C ILE A 182 -2.83 0.40 14.78
N TYR A 183 -2.22 1.55 14.48
CA TYR A 183 -2.06 2.06 13.13
C TYR A 183 -0.68 1.69 12.58
N LEU A 184 -0.67 0.92 11.50
CA LEU A 184 0.53 0.48 10.80
C LEU A 184 0.72 1.27 9.51
N GLN A 185 1.97 1.61 9.16
CA GLN A 185 2.32 2.16 7.85
C GLN A 185 3.28 1.20 7.15
N GLU A 186 3.04 0.89 5.88
CA GLU A 186 4.01 0.15 5.05
C GLU A 186 5.28 1.00 4.84
N LEU A 187 6.45 0.37 4.94
CA LEU A 187 7.76 1.00 4.73
C LEU A 187 8.26 0.88 3.27
#